data_AF-A0A369KKL5-F1
#
_entry.id   AF-A0A369KKL5-F1
#
_cell.length_a   1.000
_cell.length_b   1.000
_cell.length_c   1.000
_cell.angle_alpha   90.00
_cell.angle_beta   90.00
_cell.angle_gamma   90.00
#
_symmetry.space_group_name_H-M   'P 1'
#
loop_
_entity.id
_entity.type
_entity.pdbx_description
1 polymer ?
#
loop_
_entity_poly.entity_id
_entity_poly.type
_entity_poly.pdbx_seq_one_letter_code
_entity_poly.pdbx_strand_id
1 'polypeptide(L)'
;MSFKNSCGLLIFLCFLFVLNLKSINIYAVNSRPVPKVVYRATPEKPDEVFKNGFSRPRNGHTNLALHIENESGDPSTAMISTTSSLDYAVYYAAQYARTYWNVEEYYIYEIIPQSNFIDVTATYERTLQETRHPGRRAGLESLRWHFTREYEYTALYFISPVTILSATRYVLNHEISTYAPEETIQNLNAQTNNMPTVYPNIYPLGTVDGLDYPLVNTGCVLNANYSGKLYLFNTGVPPYPTTTLPSSRPKREMPSALHTCFANSFHNKIDTKFNTKFPIKIEVKNIFDEKYCLTTFPYNNVRIAKCSKSHNWYFTEFGQLIAEAKDEHNEQYYCLTEAEGNNTNSFIKMQLCDLSEKKQLWKVEFTKHDQVFIKSSSNKILHAHDNSYKTAYVRVKPNKNILYLNNLAVLKSNQTEPFIQFSIDNLLSINGEVIYPTEQGYIYAVKPPDAFKRNKTYYNAHSNILFSTFENSSDSSAVCYVSSLIEAGGSSWGWVKNHHCSTKSISNNSFKWILHRNEKDNGYAISDIGANLLRVNKNSTLNKNYVYTANNHGYYDDSNFVQEFLFNAPAQIFADRVSKIDNDYQTNSTKLISAFNGLRNYYYNLIFPIIYKIDVP
;
A
#
# COMPACT_ATOMS: atom_id res chain seq x y z
N MET A 1 -6.63 64.68 -28.82
CA MET A 1 -6.74 63.65 -27.76
C MET A 1 -7.29 62.38 -28.39
N SER A 2 -6.91 61.17 -27.92
CA SER A 2 -7.37 59.84 -28.40
C SER A 2 -6.49 59.04 -29.39
N PHE A 3 -5.16 59.05 -29.21
CA PHE A 3 -4.30 57.99 -29.81
C PHE A 3 -3.26 57.38 -28.86
N LYS A 4 -3.12 57.91 -27.62
CA LYS A 4 -2.15 57.37 -26.65
C LYS A 4 -2.66 56.17 -25.83
N ASN A 5 -3.97 55.91 -25.77
CA ASN A 5 -4.53 54.78 -25.01
C ASN A 5 -4.68 53.49 -25.82
N SER A 6 -4.62 53.56 -27.15
CA SER A 6 -4.84 52.38 -28.02
C SER A 6 -3.65 51.41 -28.01
N CYS A 7 -2.43 51.94 -27.83
CA CYS A 7 -1.21 51.13 -27.85
C CYS A 7 -1.07 50.26 -26.58
N GLY A 8 -1.46 50.79 -25.42
CA GLY A 8 -1.44 50.04 -24.16
C GLY A 8 -2.41 48.87 -24.14
N LEU A 9 -3.61 49.04 -24.73
CA LEU A 9 -4.61 47.98 -24.82
C LEU A 9 -4.13 46.83 -25.73
N LEU A 10 -3.45 47.16 -26.83
CA LEU A 10 -2.94 46.17 -27.77
C LEU A 10 -1.79 45.34 -27.18
N ILE A 11 -0.90 45.98 -26.42
CA ILE A 11 0.19 45.30 -25.70
C ILE A 11 -0.39 44.37 -24.63
N PHE A 12 -1.42 44.82 -23.90
CA PHE A 12 -2.08 44.01 -22.88
C PHE A 12 -2.82 42.79 -23.47
N LEU A 13 -3.50 42.96 -24.61
CA LEU A 13 -4.13 41.86 -25.34
C LEU A 13 -3.11 40.85 -25.89
N CYS A 14 -1.97 41.31 -26.42
CA CYS A 14 -0.88 40.42 -26.82
C CYS A 14 -0.29 39.66 -25.61
N PHE A 15 -0.15 40.31 -24.46
CA PHE A 15 0.33 39.65 -23.25
C PHE A 15 -0.64 38.58 -22.74
N LEU A 16 -1.95 38.85 -22.79
CA LEU A 16 -2.99 37.86 -22.47
C LEU A 16 -3.02 36.70 -23.48
N PHE A 17 -2.74 36.96 -24.76
CA PHE A 17 -2.67 35.91 -25.78
C PHE A 17 -1.44 35.01 -25.61
N VAL A 18 -0.28 35.59 -25.27
CA VAL A 18 0.97 34.84 -24.99
C VAL A 18 0.86 34.06 -23.68
N LEU A 19 0.16 34.57 -22.67
CA LEU A 19 -0.11 33.84 -21.42
C LEU A 19 -1.08 32.67 -21.61
N ASN A 20 -2.01 32.74 -22.57
CA ASN A 20 -2.91 31.63 -22.91
C ASN A 20 -2.31 30.58 -23.86
N LEU A 21 -1.21 30.89 -24.56
CA LEU A 21 -0.51 29.93 -25.42
C LEU A 21 0.46 29.01 -24.66
N LYS A 22 0.73 29.28 -23.38
CA LYS A 22 1.41 28.31 -22.50
C LYS A 22 0.39 27.34 -21.94
N SER A 23 0.17 26.23 -22.66
CA SER A 23 -0.15 24.87 -22.16
C SER A 23 -1.11 24.07 -23.06
N ILE A 24 -1.07 24.23 -24.39
CA ILE A 24 -1.37 23.08 -25.25
C ILE A 24 -0.03 22.36 -25.43
N ASN A 25 0.37 21.60 -24.42
CA ASN A 25 1.26 20.49 -24.66
C ASN A 25 0.47 19.55 -25.56
N ILE A 26 0.63 19.68 -26.88
CA ILE A 26 0.42 18.57 -27.79
C ILE A 26 1.45 17.56 -27.33
N TYR A 27 1.04 16.69 -26.41
CA TYR A 27 1.83 15.53 -26.04
C TYR A 27 2.07 14.80 -27.36
N ALA A 28 3.30 14.87 -27.85
CA ALA A 28 3.75 14.01 -28.91
C ALA A 28 3.45 12.60 -28.43
N VAL A 29 2.41 11.97 -29.00
CA VAL A 29 2.14 10.56 -28.79
C VAL A 29 3.44 9.87 -29.16
N ASN A 30 4.11 9.23 -28.19
CA ASN A 30 5.29 8.42 -28.44
C ASN A 30 4.89 7.27 -29.37
N SER A 31 4.83 7.54 -30.68
CA SER A 31 4.53 6.56 -31.69
C SER A 31 5.77 5.70 -31.85
N ARG A 32 5.75 4.51 -31.23
CA ARG A 32 6.74 3.48 -31.49
C ARG A 32 6.72 3.18 -33.00
N PRO A 33 7.88 3.00 -33.64
CA PRO A 33 7.89 2.64 -35.05
C PRO A 33 7.20 1.31 -35.25
N VAL A 34 6.32 1.23 -36.26
CA VAL A 34 5.64 -0.02 -36.61
C VAL A 34 6.69 -1.05 -37.03
N PRO A 35 6.71 -2.25 -36.42
CA PRO A 35 7.70 -3.27 -36.76
C PRO A 35 7.47 -3.73 -38.21
N LYS A 36 8.57 -4.04 -38.91
CA LYS A 36 8.49 -4.58 -40.29
C LYS A 36 7.76 -5.93 -40.33
N VAL A 37 7.98 -6.74 -39.30
CA VAL A 37 7.39 -8.07 -39.14
C VAL A 37 7.11 -8.34 -37.66
N VAL A 38 6.17 -9.24 -37.40
CA VAL A 38 5.85 -9.82 -36.09
C VAL A 38 5.84 -11.34 -36.21
N TYR A 39 5.99 -12.02 -35.09
CA TYR A 39 6.21 -13.46 -35.02
C TYR A 39 5.10 -14.15 -34.25
N ARG A 40 4.67 -15.31 -34.75
CA ARG A 40 3.70 -16.19 -34.08
C ARG A 40 4.17 -17.63 -34.12
N ALA A 41 4.13 -18.29 -32.97
CA ALA A 41 4.44 -19.71 -32.86
C ALA A 41 3.17 -20.57 -32.83
N THR A 42 3.19 -21.72 -33.51
CA THR A 42 2.11 -22.73 -33.49
C THR A 42 2.66 -24.10 -33.89
N PRO A 43 2.03 -25.22 -33.46
CA PRO A 43 2.34 -26.55 -33.98
C PRO A 43 1.70 -26.81 -35.36
N GLU A 44 0.79 -25.95 -35.84
CA GLU A 44 0.18 -26.07 -37.16
C GLU A 44 1.24 -25.95 -38.27
N LYS A 45 1.10 -26.76 -39.32
CA LYS A 45 2.10 -26.86 -40.39
C LYS A 45 1.98 -25.71 -41.40
N PRO A 46 3.10 -25.32 -42.06
CA PRO A 46 3.11 -24.26 -43.06
C PRO A 46 2.08 -24.41 -44.17
N ASP A 47 1.85 -25.63 -44.69
CA ASP A 47 0.91 -25.87 -45.77
C ASP A 47 -0.52 -25.41 -45.45
N GLU A 48 -0.95 -25.59 -44.19
CA GLU A 48 -2.27 -25.18 -43.72
C GLU A 48 -2.32 -23.67 -43.45
N VAL A 49 -1.32 -23.14 -42.75
CA VAL A 49 -1.26 -21.74 -42.36
C VAL A 49 -1.02 -20.82 -43.57
N PHE A 50 -0.19 -21.20 -44.53
CA PHE A 50 0.04 -20.45 -45.76
C PHE A 50 -1.16 -20.48 -46.71
N LYS A 51 -2.06 -21.45 -46.55
CA LYS A 51 -3.31 -21.51 -47.32
C LYS A 51 -4.43 -20.73 -46.65
N ASN A 52 -4.56 -20.84 -45.32
CA ASN A 52 -5.74 -20.37 -44.60
C ASN A 52 -5.49 -19.13 -43.74
N GLY A 53 -4.24 -18.81 -43.43
CA GLY A 53 -3.88 -17.80 -42.44
C GLY A 53 -4.20 -18.24 -41.01
N PHE A 54 -4.27 -17.28 -40.09
CA PHE A 54 -4.74 -17.51 -38.72
C PHE A 54 -6.12 -16.91 -38.55
N SER A 55 -7.05 -17.64 -37.92
CA SER A 55 -8.41 -17.15 -37.72
C SER A 55 -8.93 -17.38 -36.31
N ARG A 56 -9.78 -16.47 -35.85
CA ARG A 56 -10.55 -16.54 -34.60
C ARG A 56 -12.03 -16.26 -34.89
N PRO A 57 -12.94 -16.81 -34.07
CA PRO A 57 -14.37 -16.55 -34.22
C PRO A 57 -14.68 -15.05 -34.13
N ARG A 58 -15.52 -14.55 -35.05
CA ARG A 58 -15.97 -13.14 -35.05
C ARG A 58 -16.87 -12.79 -33.86
N ASN A 59 -17.50 -13.79 -33.25
CA ASN A 59 -18.28 -13.67 -32.03
C ASN A 59 -17.44 -13.82 -30.76
N GLY A 60 -16.12 -13.94 -30.87
CA GLY A 60 -15.23 -13.90 -29.71
C GLY A 60 -15.20 -12.51 -29.07
N HIS A 61 -14.84 -12.43 -27.79
CA HIS A 61 -14.68 -11.16 -27.11
C HIS A 61 -13.48 -10.40 -27.68
N THR A 62 -13.60 -9.07 -27.72
CA THR A 62 -12.56 -8.17 -28.21
C THR A 62 -11.97 -7.33 -27.08
N ASN A 63 -11.93 -7.90 -25.87
CA ASN A 63 -11.43 -7.22 -24.70
C ASN A 63 -9.92 -7.47 -24.56
N LEU A 64 -9.11 -6.42 -24.80
CA LEU A 64 -7.66 -6.56 -24.84
C LEU A 64 -7.07 -6.94 -23.48
N ALA A 65 -7.56 -6.35 -22.38
CA ALA A 65 -7.13 -6.72 -21.04
C ALA A 65 -7.42 -8.19 -20.73
N LEU A 66 -8.64 -8.65 -21.02
CA LEU A 66 -9.03 -10.04 -20.78
C LEU A 66 -8.21 -11.03 -21.63
N HIS A 67 -7.86 -10.64 -22.86
CA HIS A 67 -6.97 -11.41 -23.74
C HIS A 67 -5.57 -11.60 -23.12
N ILE A 68 -4.95 -10.52 -22.64
CA ILE A 68 -3.61 -10.56 -22.02
C ILE A 68 -3.60 -11.37 -20.71
N GLU A 69 -4.70 -11.35 -19.94
CA GLU A 69 -4.75 -12.01 -18.64
C GLU A 69 -4.97 -13.53 -18.72
N ASN A 70 -5.75 -14.00 -19.69
CA ASN A 70 -6.17 -15.40 -19.78
C ASN A 70 -5.27 -16.26 -20.69
N GLU A 71 -4.02 -15.87 -20.92
CA GLU A 71 -3.32 -16.36 -22.09
C GLU A 71 -2.67 -17.76 -21.96
N SER A 72 -3.47 -18.79 -22.27
CA SER A 72 -3.07 -19.92 -23.13
C SER A 72 -4.32 -20.62 -23.70
N GLY A 73 -4.74 -20.20 -24.90
CA GLY A 73 -5.71 -20.98 -25.69
C GLY A 73 -7.18 -20.76 -25.35
N ASP A 74 -7.58 -19.61 -24.79
CA ASP A 74 -8.99 -19.22 -24.70
C ASP A 74 -9.61 -19.22 -26.11
N PRO A 75 -10.54 -20.14 -26.43
CA PRO A 75 -11.18 -20.17 -27.75
C PRO A 75 -12.22 -19.05 -27.89
N SER A 76 -12.57 -18.36 -26.80
CA SER A 76 -13.58 -17.30 -26.78
C SER A 76 -13.04 -15.92 -27.13
N THR A 77 -11.71 -15.73 -27.27
CA THR A 77 -11.15 -14.45 -27.74
C THR A 77 -11.20 -14.32 -29.26
N ALA A 78 -11.50 -13.12 -29.75
CA ALA A 78 -11.37 -12.74 -31.15
C ALA A 78 -9.93 -12.36 -31.54
N MET A 79 -9.00 -12.41 -30.59
CA MET A 79 -7.64 -11.90 -30.74
C MET A 79 -6.61 -13.02 -31.05
N ILE A 80 -5.60 -12.66 -31.84
CA ILE A 80 -4.49 -13.52 -32.25
C ILE A 80 -3.18 -12.87 -31.82
N SER A 81 -2.51 -13.47 -30.84
CA SER A 81 -1.26 -12.98 -30.24
C SER A 81 -0.09 -13.15 -31.19
N THR A 82 0.72 -12.10 -31.34
CA THR A 82 2.01 -12.10 -32.06
C THR A 82 2.98 -11.19 -31.33
N THR A 83 4.28 -11.37 -31.49
CA THR A 83 5.32 -10.54 -30.85
C THR A 83 6.24 -9.90 -31.88
N SER A 84 6.74 -8.68 -31.64
CA SER A 84 7.80 -8.11 -32.49
C SER A 84 9.20 -8.64 -32.18
N SER A 85 9.36 -9.49 -31.15
CA SER A 85 10.65 -10.06 -30.74
C SER A 85 10.77 -11.54 -31.15
N LEU A 86 11.68 -11.83 -32.07
CA LEU A 86 11.96 -13.22 -32.48
C LEU A 86 12.50 -14.04 -31.31
N ASP A 87 13.42 -13.49 -30.52
CA ASP A 87 13.98 -14.17 -29.36
C ASP A 87 12.90 -14.56 -28.34
N TYR A 88 11.93 -13.67 -28.12
CA TYR A 88 10.79 -13.95 -27.26
C TYR A 88 9.92 -15.08 -27.84
N ALA A 89 9.61 -15.03 -29.14
CA ALA A 89 8.84 -16.07 -29.82
C ALA A 89 9.53 -17.44 -29.71
N VAL A 90 10.85 -17.52 -29.92
CA VAL A 90 11.64 -18.76 -29.81
C VAL A 90 11.61 -19.30 -28.38
N TYR A 91 11.93 -18.46 -27.41
CA TYR A 91 11.97 -18.85 -26.01
C TYR A 91 10.61 -19.39 -25.52
N TYR A 92 9.53 -18.65 -25.81
CA TYR A 92 8.19 -18.98 -25.31
C TYR A 92 7.60 -20.20 -26.03
N ALA A 93 7.79 -20.32 -27.34
CA ALA A 93 7.34 -21.46 -28.12
C ALA A 93 7.98 -22.77 -27.64
N ALA A 94 9.28 -22.77 -27.32
CA ALA A 94 9.96 -23.94 -26.80
C ALA A 94 9.36 -24.42 -25.47
N GLN A 95 8.86 -23.52 -24.61
CA GLN A 95 8.17 -23.88 -23.37
C GLN A 95 6.78 -24.48 -23.66
N TYR A 96 6.03 -23.89 -24.58
CA TYR A 96 4.69 -24.37 -24.97
C TYR A 96 4.75 -25.73 -25.67
N ALA A 97 5.71 -25.93 -26.55
CA ALA A 97 5.91 -27.18 -27.27
C ALA A 97 6.13 -28.36 -26.31
N ARG A 98 6.89 -28.17 -25.22
CA ARG A 98 7.11 -29.21 -24.19
C ARG A 98 5.93 -29.45 -23.27
N THR A 99 5.12 -28.43 -23.02
CA THR A 99 4.18 -28.46 -21.90
C THR A 99 2.72 -28.52 -22.32
N TYR A 100 2.32 -27.66 -23.26
CA TYR A 100 0.93 -27.45 -23.64
C TYR A 100 0.59 -28.13 -24.95
N TRP A 101 1.41 -27.95 -25.99
CA TRP A 101 1.21 -28.61 -27.28
C TRP A 101 1.69 -30.06 -27.24
N ASN A 102 2.75 -30.35 -26.47
CA ASN A 102 3.38 -31.67 -26.37
C ASN A 102 3.70 -32.26 -27.77
N VAL A 103 4.51 -31.53 -28.53
CA VAL A 103 4.90 -31.83 -29.92
C VAL A 103 6.42 -31.92 -30.02
N GLU A 104 6.94 -32.65 -31.00
CA GLU A 104 8.40 -32.72 -31.25
C GLU A 104 8.91 -31.59 -32.15
N GLU A 105 7.99 -30.89 -32.83
CA GLU A 105 8.29 -29.76 -33.69
C GLU A 105 7.23 -28.67 -33.56
N TYR A 106 7.64 -27.43 -33.80
CA TYR A 106 6.73 -26.29 -33.95
C TYR A 106 7.29 -25.32 -34.98
N TYR A 107 6.46 -24.37 -35.41
CA TYR A 107 6.81 -23.39 -36.43
C TYR A 107 6.68 -21.98 -35.87
N ILE A 108 7.62 -21.11 -36.23
CA ILE A 108 7.53 -19.66 -35.99
C ILE A 108 7.32 -18.97 -37.33
N TYR A 109 6.19 -18.31 -37.46
CA TYR A 109 5.77 -17.58 -38.65
C TYR A 109 6.19 -16.13 -38.58
N GLU A 110 6.78 -15.63 -39.65
CA GLU A 110 7.11 -14.22 -39.86
C GLU A 110 5.98 -13.54 -40.63
N ILE A 111 5.41 -12.47 -40.07
CA ILE A 111 4.14 -11.89 -40.52
C ILE A 111 4.29 -10.38 -40.67
N ILE A 112 3.92 -9.80 -41.81
CA ILE A 112 3.81 -8.34 -41.97
C ILE A 112 2.52 -7.86 -41.25
N PRO A 113 2.61 -7.01 -40.21
CA PRO A 113 1.42 -6.52 -39.53
C PRO A 113 0.57 -5.62 -40.45
N GLN A 114 -0.75 -5.74 -40.30
CA GLN A 114 -1.74 -4.96 -41.04
C GLN A 114 -2.56 -4.06 -40.12
N SER A 115 -3.45 -3.24 -40.68
CA SER A 115 -4.28 -2.28 -39.95
C SER A 115 -5.20 -2.87 -38.87
N ASN A 116 -5.35 -4.20 -38.79
CA ASN A 116 -6.08 -4.89 -37.72
C ASN A 116 -5.19 -5.37 -36.55
N PHE A 117 -3.89 -5.08 -36.57
CA PHE A 117 -2.96 -5.36 -35.48
C PHE A 117 -2.95 -4.22 -34.47
N ILE A 118 -3.12 -4.51 -33.19
CA ILE A 118 -3.12 -3.54 -32.10
C ILE A 118 -1.77 -3.63 -31.40
N ASP A 119 -1.07 -2.50 -31.25
CA ASP A 119 0.11 -2.41 -30.39
C ASP A 119 -0.35 -2.42 -28.92
N VAL A 120 -0.14 -3.55 -28.23
CA VAL A 120 -0.62 -3.76 -26.87
C VAL A 120 0.06 -2.79 -25.90
N THR A 121 1.37 -2.61 -26.05
CA THR A 121 2.12 -1.72 -25.17
C THR A 121 1.71 -0.27 -25.39
N ALA A 122 1.59 0.19 -26.63
CA ALA A 122 1.17 1.56 -26.91
C ALA A 122 -0.27 1.82 -26.43
N THR A 123 -1.15 0.82 -26.55
CA THR A 123 -2.54 0.89 -26.04
C THR A 123 -2.55 0.99 -24.51
N TYR A 124 -1.75 0.17 -23.84
CA TYR A 124 -1.58 0.20 -22.39
C TYR A 124 -0.98 1.53 -21.91
N GLU A 125 0.12 1.99 -22.51
CA GLU A 125 0.80 3.24 -22.13
C GLU A 125 -0.11 4.45 -22.33
N ARG A 126 -0.86 4.49 -23.44
CA ARG A 126 -1.87 5.53 -23.66
C ARG A 126 -2.97 5.47 -22.61
N THR A 127 -3.52 4.29 -22.35
CA THR A 127 -4.57 4.11 -21.32
C THR A 127 -4.06 4.54 -19.94
N LEU A 128 -2.82 4.19 -19.60
CA LEU A 128 -2.16 4.61 -18.38
C LEU A 128 -2.02 6.14 -18.31
N GLN A 129 -1.54 6.78 -19.38
CA GLN A 129 -1.38 8.24 -19.48
C GLN A 129 -2.72 9.00 -19.37
N GLU A 130 -3.76 8.51 -20.05
CA GLU A 130 -5.11 9.10 -20.04
C GLU A 130 -5.85 8.85 -18.71
N THR A 131 -5.48 7.80 -17.97
CA THR A 131 -6.11 7.47 -16.69
C THR A 131 -5.72 8.49 -15.61
N ARG A 132 -6.63 9.41 -15.35
CA ARG A 132 -6.53 10.40 -14.26
C ARG A 132 -6.88 9.83 -12.88
N HIS A 133 -7.63 8.73 -12.84
CA HIS A 133 -8.05 8.10 -11.59
C HIS A 133 -6.87 7.39 -10.91
N PRO A 134 -6.42 7.80 -9.71
CA PRO A 134 -5.19 7.29 -9.09
C PRO A 134 -5.19 5.78 -8.85
N GLY A 135 -6.30 5.20 -8.40
CA GLY A 135 -6.43 3.74 -8.17
C GLY A 135 -6.27 2.92 -9.45
N ARG A 136 -7.11 3.17 -10.47
CA ARG A 136 -6.98 2.56 -11.81
C ARG A 136 -5.59 2.76 -12.42
N ARG A 137 -4.99 3.94 -12.24
CA ARG A 137 -3.62 4.19 -12.72
C ARG A 137 -2.61 3.29 -11.99
N ALA A 138 -2.67 3.19 -10.67
CA ALA A 138 -1.78 2.31 -9.89
C ALA A 138 -1.98 0.82 -10.21
N GLY A 139 -3.23 0.39 -10.43
CA GLY A 139 -3.55 -0.95 -10.93
C GLY A 139 -2.89 -1.22 -12.27
N LEU A 140 -3.07 -0.32 -13.24
CA LEU A 140 -2.37 -0.38 -14.52
C LEU A 140 -0.85 -0.46 -14.33
N GLU A 141 -0.26 0.43 -13.52
CA GLU A 141 1.20 0.41 -13.23
C GLU A 141 1.68 -0.94 -12.68
N SER A 142 0.91 -1.60 -11.81
CA SER A 142 1.26 -2.93 -11.29
C SER A 142 1.21 -4.02 -12.37
N LEU A 143 0.37 -3.83 -13.39
CA LEU A 143 0.23 -4.73 -14.54
C LEU A 143 1.15 -4.36 -15.70
N ARG A 144 1.96 -3.29 -15.58
CA ARG A 144 2.85 -2.80 -16.64
C ARG A 144 3.62 -3.95 -17.29
N TRP A 145 4.22 -4.81 -16.46
CA TRP A 145 5.01 -5.92 -16.97
C TRP A 145 4.20 -6.92 -17.81
N HIS A 146 2.94 -7.21 -17.46
CA HIS A 146 2.06 -8.09 -18.25
C HIS A 146 1.81 -7.53 -19.65
N PHE A 147 1.56 -6.22 -19.77
CA PHE A 147 1.25 -5.58 -21.05
C PHE A 147 2.48 -5.21 -21.90
N THR A 148 3.68 -5.13 -21.30
CA THR A 148 4.86 -4.62 -21.99
C THR A 148 5.97 -5.63 -22.26
N ARG A 149 6.06 -6.74 -21.51
CA ARG A 149 7.22 -7.66 -21.59
C ARG A 149 7.26 -8.47 -22.90
N GLU A 150 6.10 -8.72 -23.51
CA GLU A 150 5.96 -9.66 -24.63
C GLU A 150 6.15 -8.97 -25.99
N TYR A 151 6.27 -7.64 -25.99
CA TYR A 151 6.33 -6.83 -27.21
C TYR A 151 5.19 -7.18 -28.18
N GLU A 152 3.99 -7.40 -27.62
CA GLU A 152 2.87 -7.99 -28.34
C GLU A 152 2.21 -7.00 -29.32
N TYR A 153 1.93 -7.51 -30.51
CA TYR A 153 1.01 -6.94 -31.48
C TYR A 153 -0.12 -7.92 -31.71
N THR A 154 -1.32 -7.60 -31.26
CA THR A 154 -2.45 -8.54 -31.30
C THR A 154 -3.30 -8.29 -32.54
N ALA A 155 -3.49 -9.29 -33.40
CA ALA A 155 -4.37 -9.16 -34.57
C ALA A 155 -5.82 -9.48 -34.21
N LEU A 156 -6.76 -8.66 -34.70
CA LEU A 156 -8.19 -8.93 -34.58
C LEU A 156 -8.69 -9.86 -35.68
N TYR A 157 -9.37 -10.94 -35.27
CA TYR A 157 -10.11 -11.92 -36.05
C TYR A 157 -9.31 -12.78 -37.02
N PHE A 158 -8.43 -12.18 -37.83
CA PHE A 158 -7.82 -12.85 -38.96
C PHE A 158 -6.44 -12.28 -39.31
N ILE A 159 -5.48 -13.15 -39.57
CA ILE A 159 -4.21 -12.82 -40.21
C ILE A 159 -4.21 -13.48 -41.58
N SER A 160 -4.14 -12.68 -42.63
CA SER A 160 -4.24 -13.16 -44.01
C SER A 160 -3.01 -13.98 -44.41
N PRO A 161 -3.19 -15.11 -45.13
CA PRO A 161 -2.05 -15.90 -45.61
C PRO A 161 -1.08 -15.08 -46.47
N VAL A 162 -1.56 -14.07 -47.21
CA VAL A 162 -0.69 -13.24 -48.06
C VAL A 162 0.24 -12.30 -47.30
N THR A 163 0.09 -12.15 -45.97
CA THR A 163 1.00 -11.35 -45.13
C THR A 163 1.99 -12.20 -44.35
N ILE A 164 1.87 -13.52 -44.42
CA ILE A 164 2.78 -14.47 -43.78
C ILE A 164 3.92 -14.72 -44.75
N LEU A 165 5.14 -14.29 -44.42
CA LEU A 165 6.31 -14.35 -45.31
C LEU A 165 6.94 -15.73 -45.33
N SER A 166 7.17 -16.28 -44.15
CA SER A 166 7.93 -17.51 -43.97
C SER A 166 7.53 -18.23 -42.68
N ALA A 167 7.93 -19.48 -42.55
CA ALA A 167 7.81 -20.27 -41.34
C ALA A 167 9.14 -20.97 -41.06
N THR A 168 9.73 -20.74 -39.89
CA THR A 168 10.93 -21.47 -39.46
C THR A 168 10.52 -22.63 -38.58
N ARG A 169 10.91 -23.84 -38.97
CA ARG A 169 10.66 -25.09 -38.25
C ARG A 169 11.71 -25.26 -37.15
N TYR A 170 11.23 -25.55 -35.94
CA TYR A 170 12.04 -25.85 -34.78
C TYR A 170 11.77 -27.29 -34.35
N VAL A 171 12.82 -28.11 -34.24
CA VAL A 171 12.71 -29.53 -33.91
C VAL A 171 13.45 -29.84 -32.60
N LEU A 172 12.85 -30.69 -31.78
CA LEU A 172 13.42 -31.15 -30.52
C LEU A 172 14.67 -31.99 -30.78
N ASN A 173 15.84 -31.48 -30.40
CA ASN A 173 17.04 -32.27 -30.30
C ASN A 173 17.01 -33.07 -28.99
N HIS A 174 16.85 -34.40 -29.09
CA HIS A 174 16.77 -35.29 -27.93
C HIS A 174 18.08 -35.40 -27.13
N GLU A 175 19.24 -35.15 -27.74
CA GLU A 175 20.54 -35.26 -27.06
C GLU A 175 20.74 -34.15 -26.02
N ILE A 176 20.39 -32.92 -26.40
CA ILE A 176 20.51 -31.74 -25.52
C ILE A 176 19.17 -31.30 -24.92
N SER A 177 18.08 -31.99 -25.27
CA SER A 177 16.72 -31.67 -24.84
C SER A 177 16.37 -30.20 -25.10
N THR A 178 16.70 -29.68 -26.29
CA THR A 178 16.38 -28.31 -26.72
C THR A 178 15.86 -28.27 -28.15
N TYR A 179 14.98 -27.30 -28.46
CA TYR A 179 14.55 -27.06 -29.84
C TYR A 179 15.61 -26.25 -30.58
N ALA A 180 15.93 -26.67 -31.80
CA ALA A 180 16.83 -25.95 -32.69
C ALA A 180 16.12 -25.62 -34.01
N PRO A 181 16.38 -24.46 -34.63
CA PRO A 181 15.87 -24.17 -35.96
C PRO A 181 16.49 -25.14 -36.97
N GLU A 182 15.68 -25.73 -37.84
CA GLU A 182 16.13 -26.68 -38.86
C GLU A 182 16.04 -26.08 -40.26
N GLU A 183 14.86 -25.56 -40.64
CA GLU A 183 14.61 -25.01 -41.97
C GLU A 183 13.66 -23.82 -41.92
N THR A 184 13.78 -22.91 -42.90
CA THR A 184 12.84 -21.81 -43.12
C THR A 184 12.13 -22.00 -44.46
N ILE A 185 10.82 -22.19 -44.39
CA ILE A 185 9.95 -22.45 -45.54
C ILE A 185 9.33 -21.12 -45.97
N GLN A 186 9.52 -20.74 -47.23
CA GLN A 186 8.99 -19.49 -47.78
C GLN A 186 7.54 -19.67 -48.24
N ASN A 187 6.68 -18.69 -47.94
CA ASN A 187 5.31 -18.69 -48.43
C ASN A 187 5.24 -18.07 -49.83
N LEU A 188 5.00 -18.89 -50.84
CA LEU A 188 4.90 -18.44 -52.24
C LEU A 188 3.69 -17.53 -52.50
N ASN A 189 2.70 -17.51 -51.60
CA ASN A 189 1.53 -16.63 -51.68
C ASN A 189 1.76 -15.25 -51.03
N ALA A 190 2.92 -15.03 -50.40
CA ALA A 190 3.20 -13.81 -49.66
C ALA A 190 3.37 -12.59 -50.59
N GLN A 191 2.78 -11.47 -50.19
CA GLN A 191 2.95 -10.18 -50.85
C GLN A 191 4.00 -9.35 -50.10
N THR A 192 5.24 -9.41 -50.57
CA THR A 192 6.40 -8.74 -49.92
C THR A 192 6.37 -7.21 -50.00
N ASN A 193 5.54 -6.64 -50.89
CA ASN A 193 5.40 -5.19 -51.06
C ASN A 193 4.38 -4.55 -50.11
N ASN A 194 3.79 -5.33 -49.20
CA ASN A 194 2.86 -4.80 -48.22
C ASN A 194 3.60 -3.92 -47.20
N MET A 195 3.17 -2.67 -47.09
CA MET A 195 3.69 -1.77 -46.07
C MET A 195 3.16 -2.19 -44.70
N PRO A 196 4.04 -2.38 -43.70
CA PRO A 196 3.61 -2.73 -42.35
C PRO A 196 2.76 -1.60 -41.79
N THR A 197 1.58 -1.94 -41.30
CA THR A 197 0.64 -1.01 -40.68
C THR A 197 0.09 -1.62 -39.40
N VAL A 198 -0.38 -0.78 -38.48
CA VAL A 198 -1.07 -1.20 -37.26
C VAL A 198 -2.31 -0.35 -37.09
N TYR A 199 -3.28 -0.86 -36.35
CA TYR A 199 -4.46 -0.13 -35.93
C TYR A 199 -4.02 1.14 -35.20
N PRO A 200 -4.63 2.31 -35.48
CA PRO A 200 -4.31 3.55 -34.77
C PRO A 200 -4.40 3.36 -33.26
N ASN A 201 -3.54 4.02 -32.47
CA ASN A 201 -3.54 3.91 -31.01
C ASN A 201 -4.74 4.63 -30.37
N ILE A 202 -5.94 4.11 -30.64
CA ILE A 202 -7.24 4.52 -30.12
C ILE A 202 -8.04 3.30 -29.66
N TYR A 203 -7.50 2.08 -29.82
CA TYR A 203 -8.15 0.86 -29.40
C TYR A 203 -8.33 0.85 -27.87
N PRO A 204 -9.53 0.56 -27.33
CA PRO A 204 -9.73 0.54 -25.89
C PRO A 204 -9.00 -0.67 -25.28
N LEU A 205 -8.36 -0.48 -24.11
CA LEU A 205 -7.78 -1.60 -23.35
C LEU A 205 -8.85 -2.61 -22.89
N GLY A 206 -10.11 -2.19 -22.78
CA GLY A 206 -11.23 -3.04 -22.32
C GLY A 206 -11.42 -3.05 -20.81
N THR A 207 -12.28 -3.94 -20.32
CA THR A 207 -12.49 -4.20 -18.90
C THR A 207 -11.54 -5.29 -18.43
N VAL A 208 -10.85 -5.03 -17.34
CA VAL A 208 -10.06 -6.06 -16.67
C VAL A 208 -11.03 -6.89 -15.80
N ASP A 209 -11.90 -7.68 -16.45
CA ASP A 209 -12.93 -8.48 -15.77
C ASP A 209 -12.29 -9.74 -15.17
N GLY A 210 -12.39 -9.91 -13.85
CA GLY A 210 -11.85 -11.09 -13.17
C GLY A 210 -10.52 -10.89 -12.45
N LEU A 211 -9.93 -9.70 -12.51
CA LEU A 211 -9.13 -9.25 -11.38
C LEU A 211 -10.08 -8.86 -10.24
N ASP A 212 -10.39 -9.82 -9.36
CA ASP A 212 -9.96 -9.58 -7.98
C ASP A 212 -8.56 -9.04 -8.17
N TYR A 213 -8.29 -7.77 -7.88
CA TYR A 213 -6.89 -7.39 -7.73
C TYR A 213 -6.36 -8.48 -6.81
N PRO A 214 -5.47 -9.42 -7.24
CA PRO A 214 -4.65 -10.02 -6.23
C PRO A 214 -4.11 -8.77 -5.58
N LEU A 215 -4.37 -8.61 -4.29
CA LEU A 215 -3.55 -7.76 -3.45
C LEU A 215 -2.14 -8.16 -3.87
N VAL A 216 -1.54 -7.42 -4.82
CA VAL A 216 -0.40 -7.84 -5.64
C VAL A 216 0.65 -8.10 -4.60
N ASN A 217 0.83 -9.37 -4.23
CA ASN A 217 1.44 -9.79 -2.96
C ASN A 217 1.39 -8.72 -1.87
N THR A 218 0.47 -8.82 -0.90
CA THR A 218 0.40 -8.12 0.41
C THR A 218 1.71 -7.70 1.12
N GLY A 219 2.67 -7.09 0.42
CA GLY A 219 4.10 -7.19 0.65
C GLY A 219 4.94 -6.20 -0.16
N CYS A 220 4.63 -5.88 -1.44
CA CYS A 220 5.53 -5.00 -2.21
C CYS A 220 4.88 -4.13 -3.31
N VAL A 221 4.06 -3.11 -2.97
CA VAL A 221 4.04 -1.83 -3.72
C VAL A 221 3.62 -0.70 -2.76
N LEU A 222 4.50 0.27 -2.51
CA LEU A 222 4.18 1.56 -1.90
C LEU A 222 3.72 2.54 -2.99
N ASN A 223 2.56 3.18 -2.77
CA ASN A 223 2.09 4.33 -3.53
C ASN A 223 3.01 5.55 -3.30
N ALA A 224 3.48 6.20 -4.38
CA ALA A 224 4.39 7.36 -4.29
C ALA A 224 3.74 8.64 -3.71
N ASN A 225 2.41 8.68 -3.51
CA ASN A 225 1.69 9.91 -3.16
C ASN A 225 1.05 9.95 -1.76
N TYR A 226 1.54 9.17 -0.78
CA TYR A 226 1.30 9.35 0.68
C TYR A 226 -0.14 9.75 1.15
N SER A 227 -1.20 9.45 0.39
CA SER A 227 -2.53 10.03 0.62
C SER A 227 -3.56 9.06 1.20
N GLY A 228 -3.18 7.80 1.46
CA GLY A 228 -4.02 6.86 2.22
C GLY A 228 -5.47 6.81 1.78
N LYS A 229 -5.74 6.78 0.47
CA LYS A 229 -7.09 6.67 -0.08
C LYS A 229 -7.20 5.38 -0.88
N LEU A 230 -7.79 4.35 -0.26
CA LEU A 230 -8.31 3.20 -0.99
C LEU A 230 -9.55 3.62 -1.78
N TYR A 231 -9.58 3.27 -3.06
CA TYR A 231 -10.78 3.34 -3.87
C TYR A 231 -11.42 1.97 -3.92
N LEU A 232 -12.71 1.93 -3.65
CA LEU A 232 -13.52 0.75 -3.80
C LEU A 232 -14.59 0.95 -4.87
N PHE A 233 -14.81 -0.05 -5.71
CA PHE A 233 -16.01 -0.16 -6.52
C PHE A 233 -16.78 -1.43 -6.16
N ASN A 234 -18.08 -1.22 -6.00
CA ASN A 234 -19.10 -2.17 -5.62
C ASN A 234 -19.48 -3.00 -6.86
N THR A 235 -19.41 -4.33 -6.78
CA THR A 235 -19.92 -5.25 -7.80
C THR A 235 -21.36 -5.66 -7.46
N GLY A 236 -22.35 -4.92 -7.96
CA GLY A 236 -23.67 -5.50 -8.27
C GLY A 236 -23.66 -5.85 -9.76
N VAL A 237 -24.24 -6.94 -10.28
CA VAL A 237 -25.44 -7.72 -9.92
C VAL A 237 -25.35 -9.10 -10.66
N PRO A 238 -26.42 -9.93 -10.73
CA PRO A 238 -26.79 -11.14 -9.96
C PRO A 238 -26.39 -12.49 -10.65
N PRO A 239 -26.71 -13.68 -10.09
CA PRO A 239 -26.24 -14.95 -10.61
C PRO A 239 -27.10 -15.41 -11.81
N TYR A 240 -26.47 -15.69 -12.95
CA TYR A 240 -27.04 -16.58 -13.95
C TYR A 240 -26.59 -18.02 -13.66
N PRO A 241 -27.47 -19.03 -13.72
CA PRO A 241 -27.08 -20.42 -13.54
C PRO A 241 -26.43 -20.88 -14.85
N THR A 242 -25.10 -20.92 -14.92
CA THR A 242 -24.42 -21.63 -16.00
C THR A 242 -24.44 -23.12 -15.69
N THR A 243 -25.13 -23.82 -16.59
CA THR A 243 -25.11 -25.25 -16.81
C THR A 243 -23.69 -25.83 -16.72
N THR A 244 -23.60 -26.97 -16.04
CA THR A 244 -22.42 -27.81 -15.85
C THR A 244 -21.71 -28.12 -17.17
N LEU A 245 -20.53 -27.51 -17.38
CA LEU A 245 -19.48 -28.06 -18.24
C LEU A 245 -18.55 -28.92 -17.37
N PRO A 246 -18.13 -30.11 -17.84
CA PRO A 246 -17.52 -31.12 -16.99
C PRO A 246 -16.07 -30.79 -16.61
N SER A 247 -15.76 -31.09 -15.34
CA SER A 247 -14.45 -31.38 -14.76
C SER A 247 -13.32 -30.40 -15.09
N SER A 248 -13.18 -29.39 -14.23
CA SER A 248 -11.93 -28.67 -14.01
C SER A 248 -10.75 -29.64 -13.93
N ARG A 249 -9.88 -29.58 -14.95
CA ARG A 249 -8.53 -30.16 -14.94
C ARG A 249 -7.81 -29.69 -13.65
N PRO A 250 -6.95 -30.54 -13.05
CA PRO A 250 -6.16 -30.12 -11.90
C PRO A 250 -5.36 -28.88 -12.31
N LYS A 251 -5.51 -27.79 -11.55
CA LYS A 251 -4.59 -26.65 -11.60
C LYS A 251 -3.19 -27.23 -11.46
N ARG A 252 -2.44 -27.24 -12.56
CA ARG A 252 -1.01 -27.59 -12.52
C ARG A 252 -0.40 -26.59 -11.55
N GLU A 253 0.11 -27.09 -10.42
CA GLU A 253 0.88 -26.28 -9.49
C GLU A 253 1.93 -25.55 -10.33
N MET A 254 1.85 -24.22 -10.33
CA MET A 254 2.91 -23.40 -10.88
C MET A 254 4.22 -23.92 -10.27
N PRO A 255 5.31 -24.07 -11.04
CA PRO A 255 6.62 -24.08 -10.44
C PRO A 255 6.66 -22.81 -9.62
N SER A 256 6.79 -22.95 -8.30
CA SER A 256 7.02 -21.85 -7.40
C SER A 256 8.38 -21.27 -7.75
N ALA A 257 8.44 -20.48 -8.82
CA ALA A 257 9.37 -19.38 -8.90
C ALA A 257 8.91 -18.44 -7.78
N LEU A 258 9.37 -18.76 -6.57
CA LEU A 258 9.57 -17.76 -5.53
C LEU A 258 10.41 -16.67 -6.19
N HIS A 259 9.74 -15.69 -6.79
CA HIS A 259 10.22 -14.34 -6.70
C HIS A 259 10.09 -13.98 -5.22
N THR A 260 11.10 -14.41 -4.46
CA THR A 260 11.52 -13.70 -3.27
C THR A 260 11.77 -12.28 -3.73
N CYS A 261 10.75 -11.41 -3.59
CA CYS A 261 11.02 -10.01 -3.34
C CYS A 261 12.03 -10.02 -2.20
N PHE A 262 13.26 -9.60 -2.45
CA PHE A 262 14.24 -9.36 -1.39
C PHE A 262 13.83 -8.10 -0.61
N ALA A 263 12.61 -8.09 -0.06
CA ALA A 263 12.39 -7.54 1.26
C ALA A 263 12.53 -8.76 2.17
N ASN A 264 13.45 -8.76 3.13
CA ASN A 264 13.49 -9.82 4.13
C ASN A 264 12.07 -10.02 4.65
N SER A 265 11.43 -11.15 4.34
CA SER A 265 10.06 -11.41 4.76
C SER A 265 10.08 -11.43 6.28
N PHE A 266 9.53 -10.39 6.89
CA PHE A 266 9.43 -10.34 8.34
C PHE A 266 8.63 -11.57 8.78
N HIS A 267 9.15 -12.33 9.75
CA HIS A 267 8.45 -13.52 10.23
C HIS A 267 7.05 -13.12 10.73
N ASN A 268 6.02 -13.65 10.06
CA ASN A 268 4.63 -13.45 10.45
C ASN A 268 4.45 -13.86 11.91
N LYS A 269 3.80 -13.01 12.69
CA LYS A 269 3.60 -13.26 14.11
C LYS A 269 2.28 -13.97 14.36
N ILE A 270 2.28 -14.89 15.32
CA ILE A 270 1.09 -15.62 15.78
C ILE A 270 0.47 -14.93 17.01
N ASP A 271 1.27 -14.24 17.83
CA ASP A 271 0.81 -13.49 19.01
C ASP A 271 0.90 -11.98 18.78
N THR A 272 -0.14 -11.20 19.04
CA THR A 272 -0.07 -9.74 18.89
C THR A 272 0.45 -9.02 20.13
N LYS A 273 0.79 -9.69 21.23
CA LYS A 273 1.28 -9.01 22.45
C LYS A 273 2.60 -8.28 22.23
N PHE A 274 2.69 -7.05 22.73
CA PHE A 274 3.97 -6.34 22.79
C PHE A 274 4.84 -6.96 23.89
N ASN A 275 6.05 -7.35 23.50
CA ASN A 275 7.20 -7.67 24.33
C ASN A 275 7.38 -9.12 24.87
N THR A 276 8.52 -9.73 24.51
CA THR A 276 9.07 -10.99 25.06
C THR A 276 10.48 -10.81 25.65
N LYS A 277 11.05 -9.59 25.61
CA LYS A 277 12.43 -9.29 26.03
C LYS A 277 12.46 -8.25 27.17
N PHE A 278 13.60 -8.18 27.85
CA PHE A 278 13.77 -7.28 29.00
C PHE A 278 14.13 -5.85 28.57
N PRO A 279 13.53 -4.81 29.19
CA PRO A 279 13.93 -3.42 28.93
C PRO A 279 15.34 -3.15 29.48
N ILE A 280 16.06 -2.23 28.86
CA ILE A 280 17.47 -1.96 29.12
C ILE A 280 17.73 -0.50 29.51
N LYS A 281 18.87 -0.22 30.14
CA LYS A 281 19.34 1.16 30.30
C LYS A 281 20.02 1.61 29.01
N ILE A 282 19.77 2.84 28.58
CA ILE A 282 20.52 3.43 27.46
C ILE A 282 21.70 4.19 28.05
N GLU A 283 22.87 3.59 27.99
CA GLU A 283 24.09 4.19 28.52
C GLU A 283 24.75 5.08 27.47
N VAL A 284 25.09 6.30 27.86
CA VAL A 284 25.78 7.26 27.02
C VAL A 284 27.02 7.80 27.73
N LYS A 285 28.00 8.23 26.95
CA LYS A 285 29.21 8.88 27.45
C LYS A 285 29.48 10.18 26.73
N ASN A 286 30.08 11.14 27.42
CA ASN A 286 30.50 12.40 26.83
C ASN A 286 31.90 12.30 26.19
N ILE A 287 32.43 13.42 25.72
CA ILE A 287 33.79 13.50 25.14
C ILE A 287 34.91 13.25 26.16
N PHE A 288 34.61 13.29 27.45
CA PHE A 288 35.54 13.04 28.56
C PHE A 288 35.42 11.60 29.12
N ASP A 289 34.69 10.72 28.42
CA ASP A 289 34.43 9.32 28.81
C ASP A 289 33.61 9.17 30.12
N GLU A 290 32.98 10.23 30.60
CA GLU A 290 32.08 10.16 31.75
C GLU A 290 30.76 9.51 31.34
N LYS A 291 30.30 8.53 32.13
CA LYS A 291 29.15 7.68 31.83
C LYS A 291 27.87 8.15 32.51
N TYR A 292 26.80 8.19 31.72
CA TYR A 292 25.45 8.55 32.14
C TYR A 292 24.43 7.60 31.49
N CYS A 293 23.18 7.70 31.93
CA CYS A 293 22.06 7.01 31.29
C CYS A 293 20.96 8.01 30.94
N LEU A 294 20.27 7.76 29.83
CA LEU A 294 19.02 8.48 29.53
C LEU A 294 17.96 8.10 30.55
N THR A 295 17.24 9.10 31.04
CA THR A 295 16.12 8.91 31.95
C THR A 295 15.01 9.89 31.63
N THR A 296 13.78 9.51 31.94
CA THR A 296 12.65 10.43 31.98
C THR A 296 12.62 11.12 33.35
N PHE A 297 12.11 12.34 33.39
CA PHE A 297 11.78 13.09 34.61
C PHE A 297 10.29 13.47 34.54
N PRO A 298 9.58 13.65 35.66
CA PRO A 298 8.18 14.10 35.63
C PRO A 298 8.00 15.30 34.68
N TYR A 299 6.85 15.33 34.00
CA TYR A 299 6.49 16.31 32.96
C TYR A 299 7.22 16.14 31.61
N ASN A 300 7.33 14.90 31.11
CA ASN A 300 7.73 14.58 29.73
C ASN A 300 9.14 15.01 29.29
N ASN A 301 9.99 15.46 30.22
CA ASN A 301 11.35 15.89 29.89
C ASN A 301 12.33 14.72 29.93
N VAL A 302 13.26 14.70 28.97
CA VAL A 302 14.31 13.68 28.91
C VAL A 302 15.61 14.27 29.43
N ARG A 303 16.20 13.56 30.38
CA ARG A 303 17.39 13.96 31.12
C ARG A 303 18.46 12.89 31.00
N ILE A 304 19.68 13.26 31.37
CA ILE A 304 20.75 12.30 31.62
C ILE A 304 21.08 12.31 33.11
N ALA A 305 21.30 11.13 33.66
CA ALA A 305 21.53 10.94 35.09
C ALA A 305 22.50 9.78 35.33
N LYS A 306 22.94 9.61 36.58
CA LYS A 306 23.67 8.40 36.98
C LYS A 306 22.80 7.17 36.71
N CYS A 307 23.38 6.14 36.09
CA CYS A 307 22.67 4.92 35.69
C CYS A 307 22.01 4.15 36.84
N SER A 308 22.38 4.38 38.09
CA SER A 308 21.68 3.78 39.25
C SER A 308 20.27 4.34 39.46
N LYS A 309 19.94 5.51 38.90
CA LYS A 309 18.65 6.20 39.05
C LYS A 309 17.87 6.36 37.74
N SER A 310 18.26 5.65 36.69
CA SER A 310 17.66 5.79 35.35
C SER A 310 16.53 4.79 35.10
N HIS A 311 15.59 5.19 34.24
CA HIS A 311 14.55 4.31 33.72
C HIS A 311 15.12 3.26 32.74
N ASN A 312 14.38 2.17 32.57
CA ASN A 312 14.63 1.20 31.52
C ASN A 312 13.84 1.58 30.26
N TRP A 313 14.36 1.16 29.12
CA TRP A 313 13.86 1.51 27.79
C TRP A 313 13.75 0.26 26.93
N TYR A 314 12.75 0.25 26.05
CA TYR A 314 12.70 -0.67 24.91
C TYR A 314 13.24 0.05 23.67
N PHE A 315 14.07 -0.66 22.92
CA PHE A 315 14.51 -0.22 21.60
C PHE A 315 13.96 -1.19 20.55
N THR A 316 13.13 -0.69 19.64
CA THR A 316 12.41 -1.55 18.70
C THR A 316 13.14 -1.72 17.36
N GLU A 317 12.76 -2.74 16.59
CA GLU A 317 13.23 -2.95 15.21
C GLU A 317 12.95 -1.76 14.28
N PHE A 318 11.89 -0.98 14.57
CA PHE A 318 11.54 0.22 13.81
C PHE A 318 12.23 1.49 14.33
N GLY A 319 13.04 1.38 15.38
CA GLY A 319 13.79 2.49 15.94
C GLY A 319 13.01 3.32 16.97
N GLN A 320 11.92 2.81 17.54
CA GLN A 320 11.26 3.48 18.66
C GLN A 320 12.10 3.30 19.93
N LEU A 321 12.22 4.36 20.71
CA LEU A 321 12.81 4.33 22.06
C LEU A 321 11.68 4.57 23.07
N ILE A 322 11.25 3.51 23.74
CA ILE A 322 10.02 3.48 24.54
C ILE A 322 10.38 3.39 26.01
N ALA A 323 9.84 4.27 26.83
CA ALA A 323 9.89 4.16 28.29
C ALA A 323 8.49 3.91 28.84
N GLU A 324 8.43 3.14 29.92
CA GLU A 324 7.23 3.03 30.72
C GLU A 324 7.17 4.22 31.67
N ALA A 325 6.04 4.92 31.66
CA ALA A 325 5.76 5.97 32.63
C ALA A 325 4.32 5.87 33.08
N LYS A 326 4.08 6.23 34.35
CA LYS A 326 2.74 6.38 34.88
C LYS A 326 2.29 7.82 34.58
N ASP A 327 1.20 7.96 33.83
CA ASP A 327 0.49 9.23 33.74
C ASP A 327 -0.25 9.51 35.07
N GLU A 328 -1.14 10.50 35.12
CA GLU A 328 -1.87 10.81 36.36
C GLU A 328 -2.73 9.63 36.86
N HIS A 329 -3.08 8.68 36.00
CA HIS A 329 -4.03 7.61 36.27
C HIS A 329 -3.44 6.20 36.06
N ASN A 330 -2.76 5.94 34.95
CA ASN A 330 -2.40 4.62 34.46
C ASN A 330 -0.97 4.55 33.90
N GLU A 331 -0.44 3.33 33.79
CA GLU A 331 0.82 3.09 33.09
C GLU A 331 0.65 3.18 31.58
N GLN A 332 1.54 3.89 30.90
CA GLN A 332 1.55 4.01 29.44
C GLN A 332 2.94 3.72 28.86
N TYR A 333 2.93 3.39 27.57
CA TYR A 333 4.12 3.42 26.74
C TYR A 333 4.30 4.81 26.11
N TYR A 334 5.38 5.48 26.49
CA TYR A 334 5.78 6.76 25.92
C TYR A 334 7.02 6.58 25.04
N CYS A 335 7.00 7.22 23.88
CA CYS A 335 8.10 7.24 22.92
C CYS A 335 8.92 8.52 23.05
N LEU A 336 10.23 8.37 22.96
CA LEU A 336 11.15 9.48 22.84
C LEU A 336 10.83 10.24 21.54
N THR A 337 10.60 11.54 21.64
CA THR A 337 10.17 12.37 20.50
C THR A 337 11.02 13.62 20.37
N GLU A 338 11.44 13.92 19.13
CA GLU A 338 12.04 15.19 18.77
C GLU A 338 11.00 16.33 18.85
N ALA A 339 11.23 17.38 19.65
CA ALA A 339 10.27 18.49 19.79
C ALA A 339 10.25 19.42 18.57
N GLU A 340 9.10 20.04 18.34
CA GLU A 340 8.94 21.07 17.30
C GLU A 340 9.65 22.37 17.69
N GLY A 341 10.51 22.86 16.81
CA GLY A 341 11.14 24.15 16.96
C GLY A 341 11.97 24.53 15.75
N ASN A 342 11.80 25.77 15.28
CA ASN A 342 12.60 26.38 14.20
C ASN A 342 14.05 26.69 14.61
N ASN A 343 14.40 26.47 15.88
CA ASN A 343 15.74 26.72 16.39
C ASN A 343 16.67 25.53 16.12
N THR A 344 17.97 25.80 16.02
CA THR A 344 19.03 24.79 15.85
C THR A 344 19.11 23.76 16.98
N ASN A 345 18.35 23.95 18.07
CA ASN A 345 18.29 23.11 19.26
C ASN A 345 16.83 22.73 19.49
N SER A 346 16.50 21.46 19.24
CA SER A 346 15.20 20.91 19.60
C SER A 346 15.38 20.09 20.87
N PHE A 347 14.68 20.45 21.94
CA PHE A 347 14.61 19.57 23.11
C PHE A 347 13.95 18.24 22.71
N ILE A 348 14.23 17.19 23.47
CA ILE A 348 13.55 15.91 23.32
C ILE A 348 12.59 15.72 24.48
N LYS A 349 11.43 15.16 24.18
CA LYS A 349 10.37 14.92 25.15
C LYS A 349 9.79 13.53 25.00
N MET A 350 9.01 13.12 25.98
CA MET A 350 8.21 11.90 25.94
C MET A 350 6.80 12.25 25.46
N GLN A 351 6.26 11.47 24.53
CA GLN A 351 4.86 11.55 24.09
C GLN A 351 4.29 10.15 23.94
N LEU A 352 2.96 10.00 23.94
CA LEU A 352 2.33 8.73 23.61
C LEU A 352 2.91 8.19 22.30
N CYS A 353 3.23 6.90 22.28
CA CYS A 353 3.80 6.27 21.10
C CYS A 353 2.85 6.36 19.90
N ASP A 354 3.36 6.79 18.76
CA ASP A 354 2.64 6.91 17.50
C ASP A 354 3.61 6.65 16.36
N LEU A 355 3.48 5.49 15.74
CA LEU A 355 4.35 5.04 14.67
C LEU A 355 4.15 5.84 13.38
N SER A 356 3.06 6.61 13.26
CA SER A 356 2.87 7.59 12.19
C SER A 356 3.72 8.85 12.39
N GLU A 357 4.22 9.12 13.61
CA GLU A 357 5.07 10.27 13.91
C GLU A 357 6.55 9.94 13.66
N LYS A 358 7.08 10.39 12.53
CA LYS A 358 8.50 10.17 12.16
C LYS A 358 9.47 10.70 13.22
N LYS A 359 9.11 11.74 13.98
CA LYS A 359 9.94 12.31 15.07
C LYS A 359 10.14 11.35 16.25
N GLN A 360 9.38 10.25 16.32
CA GLN A 360 9.53 9.19 17.31
C GLN A 360 10.45 8.05 16.86
N LEU A 361 10.98 8.12 15.64
CA LEU A 361 11.88 7.11 15.08
C LEU A 361 13.34 7.56 15.20
N TRP A 362 14.16 6.66 15.73
CA TRP A 362 15.56 6.89 16.06
C TRP A 362 16.45 5.83 15.40
N LYS A 363 17.63 6.25 14.95
CA LYS A 363 18.64 5.42 14.32
C LYS A 363 19.90 5.42 15.16
N VAL A 364 20.62 4.30 15.12
CA VAL A 364 21.93 4.15 15.75
C VAL A 364 22.97 4.00 14.65
N GLU A 365 23.96 4.88 14.59
CA GLU A 365 24.93 4.95 13.49
C GLU A 365 26.37 4.98 14.01
N PHE A 366 27.27 4.39 13.22
CA PHE A 366 28.69 4.32 13.49
C PHE A 366 29.44 5.47 12.85
N THR A 367 30.42 5.99 13.57
CA THR A 367 31.46 6.87 13.04
C THR A 367 32.67 6.09 12.55
N LYS A 368 33.58 6.77 11.85
CA LYS A 368 34.89 6.23 11.42
C LYS A 368 35.82 5.82 12.58
N HIS A 369 35.53 6.20 13.82
CA HIS A 369 36.36 5.93 15.01
C HIS A 369 35.66 4.97 15.98
N ASP A 370 34.76 4.12 15.50
CA ASP A 370 33.94 3.19 16.30
C ASP A 370 33.05 3.86 17.37
N GLN A 371 32.97 5.18 17.40
CA GLN A 371 32.01 5.89 18.22
C GLN A 371 30.62 5.72 17.61
N VAL A 372 29.64 5.50 18.48
CA VAL A 372 28.25 5.26 18.11
C VAL A 372 27.40 6.39 18.67
N PHE A 373 26.48 6.95 17.90
CA PHE A 373 25.52 7.93 18.41
C PHE A 373 24.09 7.58 18.04
N ILE A 374 23.15 8.16 18.78
CA ILE A 374 21.72 8.08 18.51
C ILE A 374 21.34 9.31 17.68
N LYS A 375 20.68 9.08 16.53
CA LYS A 375 20.14 10.11 15.64
C LYS A 375 18.62 10.03 15.56
N SER A 376 17.94 11.16 15.49
CA SER A 376 16.54 11.20 15.09
C SER A 376 16.38 10.89 13.61
N SER A 377 15.15 10.60 13.17
CA SER A 377 14.83 10.45 11.74
C SER A 377 15.15 11.68 10.89
N SER A 378 15.21 12.86 11.52
CA SER A 378 15.67 14.13 10.93
C SER A 378 17.21 14.26 10.86
N ASN A 379 17.95 13.17 11.12
CA ASN A 379 19.41 13.12 11.18
C ASN A 379 20.05 14.03 12.24
N LYS A 380 19.31 14.45 13.28
CA LYS A 380 19.87 15.22 14.39
C LYS A 380 20.43 14.29 15.46
N ILE A 381 21.61 14.61 15.99
CA ILE A 381 22.37 13.83 16.96
C ILE A 381 21.96 14.23 18.38
N LEU A 382 21.98 13.28 19.33
CA LEU A 382 21.73 13.52 20.74
C LEU A 382 22.90 14.23 21.45
N HIS A 383 22.59 15.26 22.25
CA HIS A 383 23.54 16.08 23.01
C HIS A 383 23.05 16.35 24.44
N ALA A 384 23.97 16.77 25.30
CA ALA A 384 23.69 17.30 26.65
C ALA A 384 23.67 18.84 26.69
N HIS A 385 22.57 19.42 27.17
CA HIS A 385 22.30 20.87 27.05
C HIS A 385 23.30 21.73 27.84
N ASP A 386 23.74 21.28 29.01
CA ASP A 386 24.62 22.04 29.89
C ASP A 386 25.83 21.22 30.36
N ASN A 387 26.84 21.91 30.90
CA ASN A 387 28.01 21.28 31.52
C ASN A 387 27.64 20.46 32.77
N SER A 388 26.41 20.64 33.31
CA SER A 388 25.91 19.84 34.41
C SER A 388 25.18 18.57 33.97
N TYR A 389 25.08 18.34 32.64
CA TYR A 389 24.52 17.15 32.02
C TYR A 389 23.12 16.84 32.56
N LYS A 390 22.20 17.82 32.60
CA LYS A 390 20.86 17.62 33.18
C LYS A 390 19.77 17.38 32.14
N THR A 391 19.88 17.98 30.97
CA THR A 391 18.82 17.92 29.94
C THR A 391 19.39 17.44 28.63
N ALA A 392 18.68 16.56 27.94
CA ALA A 392 19.08 16.08 26.63
C ALA A 392 18.34 16.83 25.51
N TYR A 393 19.00 17.02 24.36
CA TYR A 393 18.47 17.73 23.20
C TYR A 393 19.12 17.21 21.92
N VAL A 394 18.62 17.61 20.75
CA VAL A 394 19.18 17.19 19.46
C VAL A 394 19.65 18.37 18.59
N ARG A 395 20.73 18.14 17.81
CA ARG A 395 21.29 19.10 16.84
C ARG A 395 21.78 18.42 15.57
N VAL A 396 21.85 19.16 14.47
CA VAL A 396 22.41 18.67 13.20
C VAL A 396 23.93 18.52 13.28
N LYS A 397 24.64 19.48 13.89
CA LYS A 397 26.11 19.51 13.91
C LYS A 397 26.66 19.02 15.25
N PRO A 398 27.70 18.16 15.24
CA PRO A 398 28.43 17.78 16.45
C PRO A 398 28.98 19.00 17.20
N ASN A 399 29.07 18.90 18.53
CA ASN A 399 29.74 19.89 19.38
C ASN A 399 30.36 19.17 20.60
N LYS A 400 31.00 19.93 21.50
CA LYS A 400 31.64 19.38 22.71
C LYS A 400 30.70 18.63 23.67
N ASN A 401 29.38 18.77 23.53
CA ASN A 401 28.40 18.11 24.40
C ASN A 401 27.70 16.92 23.71
N ILE A 402 28.28 16.39 22.64
CA ILE A 402 27.78 15.17 21.98
C ILE A 402 27.79 13.99 22.96
N LEU A 403 26.77 13.13 22.85
CA LEU A 403 26.63 11.92 23.63
C LEU A 403 26.84 10.69 22.74
N TYR A 404 27.79 9.85 23.11
CA TYR A 404 28.08 8.58 22.44
C TYR A 404 27.42 7.42 23.17
N LEU A 405 26.81 6.49 22.45
CA LEU A 405 26.23 5.28 23.02
C LEU A 405 27.34 4.36 23.54
N ASN A 406 27.26 3.97 24.81
CA ASN A 406 28.27 3.15 25.49
C ASN A 406 27.95 1.64 25.46
N ASN A 407 26.68 1.25 25.33
CA ASN A 407 26.24 -0.14 25.45
C ASN A 407 25.51 -0.68 24.19
N LEU A 408 26.05 -0.40 23.00
CA LEU A 408 25.46 -0.81 21.72
C LEU A 408 25.17 -2.32 21.64
N ALA A 409 26.10 -3.17 22.09
CA ALA A 409 25.93 -4.62 22.01
C ALA A 409 24.68 -5.08 22.77
N VAL A 410 24.46 -4.51 23.97
CA VAL A 410 23.28 -4.77 24.81
C VAL A 410 22.01 -4.26 24.13
N LEU A 411 22.08 -3.07 23.50
CA LEU A 411 20.95 -2.47 22.78
C LEU A 411 20.55 -3.28 21.54
N LYS A 412 21.50 -3.84 20.79
CA LYS A 412 21.22 -4.73 19.65
C LYS A 412 20.69 -6.09 20.09
N SER A 413 21.30 -6.73 21.09
CA SER A 413 20.85 -8.06 21.55
C SER A 413 19.44 -8.03 22.15
N ASN A 414 19.09 -6.93 22.83
CA ASN A 414 17.79 -6.71 23.46
C ASN A 414 16.81 -5.93 22.58
N GLN A 415 17.09 -5.76 21.29
CA GLN A 415 16.14 -5.13 20.38
C GLN A 415 14.83 -5.92 20.38
N THR A 416 13.73 -5.20 20.59
CA THR A 416 12.39 -5.75 20.68
C THR A 416 11.64 -5.61 19.36
N GLU A 417 10.51 -6.29 19.27
CA GLU A 417 9.51 -6.03 18.24
C GLU A 417 9.00 -4.58 18.30
N PRO A 418 8.38 -4.07 17.22
CA PRO A 418 7.86 -2.72 17.16
C PRO A 418 6.55 -2.62 17.93
N PHE A 419 6.34 -1.46 18.54
CA PHE A 419 5.08 -1.13 19.18
C PHE A 419 4.17 -0.44 18.16
N ILE A 420 3.25 -1.23 17.59
CA ILE A 420 2.29 -0.83 16.56
C ILE A 420 1.10 -0.13 17.22
N GLN A 421 1.30 1.16 17.49
CA GLN A 421 0.28 2.11 17.90
C GLN A 421 0.37 3.30 16.95
N PHE A 422 -0.75 3.77 16.43
CA PHE A 422 -0.77 4.85 15.44
C PHE A 422 -1.97 5.76 15.61
N SER A 423 -1.84 7.00 15.18
CA SER A 423 -2.96 7.94 15.21
C SER A 423 -3.95 7.76 14.07
N ILE A 424 -5.21 8.07 14.36
CA ILE A 424 -6.30 8.25 13.40
C ILE A 424 -6.74 9.70 13.53
N ASP A 425 -6.34 10.54 12.57
CA ASP A 425 -6.51 11.98 12.68
C ASP A 425 -8.00 12.36 12.76
N ASN A 426 -8.39 12.94 13.90
CA ASN A 426 -9.72 13.47 14.20
C ASN A 426 -10.90 12.50 14.05
N LEU A 427 -10.68 11.17 14.10
CA LEU A 427 -11.67 10.09 13.90
C LEU A 427 -12.98 10.57 13.27
N LEU A 428 -12.91 10.86 11.96
CA LEU A 428 -13.95 11.59 11.26
C LEU A 428 -15.06 10.65 10.79
N SER A 429 -16.31 11.01 11.04
CA SER A 429 -17.44 10.41 10.32
C SER A 429 -17.43 10.84 8.85
N ILE A 430 -18.11 10.10 7.97
CA ILE A 430 -18.23 10.49 6.55
C ILE A 430 -18.91 11.86 6.35
N ASN A 431 -19.65 12.32 7.37
CA ASN A 431 -20.29 13.63 7.42
C ASN A 431 -19.40 14.74 7.99
N GLY A 432 -18.11 14.44 8.22
CA GLY A 432 -17.09 15.39 8.68
C GLY A 432 -17.19 15.74 10.16
N GLU A 433 -17.79 14.89 10.99
CA GLU A 433 -17.82 15.09 12.45
C GLU A 433 -16.66 14.40 13.13
N VAL A 434 -16.08 15.06 14.12
CA VAL A 434 -15.02 14.53 14.96
C VAL A 434 -15.64 13.83 16.16
N ILE A 435 -15.29 12.57 16.38
CA ILE A 435 -15.64 11.87 17.61
C ILE A 435 -14.58 12.16 18.69
N TYR A 436 -15.01 12.62 19.86
CA TYR A 436 -14.09 12.90 20.97
C TYR A 436 -14.68 12.57 22.35
N PRO A 437 -13.83 12.23 23.33
CA PRO A 437 -14.24 12.00 24.71
C PRO A 437 -14.42 13.31 25.50
N THR A 438 -15.31 13.31 26.49
CA THR A 438 -15.44 14.41 27.47
C THR A 438 -15.08 13.98 28.88
N GLU A 439 -14.68 14.94 29.70
CA GLU A 439 -14.33 14.71 31.10
C GLU A 439 -15.49 14.11 31.92
N GLN A 440 -16.73 14.28 31.47
CA GLN A 440 -17.93 13.75 32.14
C GLN A 440 -18.19 12.25 31.86
N GLY A 441 -17.34 11.57 31.09
CA GLY A 441 -17.50 10.14 30.82
C GLY A 441 -18.36 9.81 29.59
N TYR A 442 -18.65 10.79 28.73
CA TYR A 442 -19.39 10.61 27.48
C TYR A 442 -18.52 10.78 26.24
N ILE A 443 -18.93 10.12 25.14
CA ILE A 443 -18.40 10.37 23.80
C ILE A 443 -19.42 11.16 22.98
N TYR A 444 -18.96 12.27 22.38
CA TYR A 444 -19.75 13.05 21.43
C TYR A 444 -19.12 13.08 20.05
N ALA A 445 -19.95 13.36 19.04
CA ALA A 445 -19.56 13.75 17.71
C ALA A 445 -20.00 15.19 17.43
N VAL A 446 -19.09 16.02 16.93
CA VAL A 446 -19.37 17.42 16.58
C VAL A 446 -18.78 17.75 15.22
N LYS A 447 -19.46 18.60 14.44
CA LYS A 447 -18.83 19.23 13.27
C LYS A 447 -17.78 20.21 13.80
N PRO A 448 -16.49 20.07 13.46
CA PRO A 448 -15.44 20.75 14.18
C PRO A 448 -15.45 22.27 13.95
N PRO A 449 -15.61 23.14 14.98
CA PRO A 449 -15.01 24.46 14.94
C PRO A 449 -13.48 24.33 15.05
N ASP A 450 -12.74 25.38 14.64
CA ASP A 450 -11.26 25.37 14.58
C ASP A 450 -10.54 24.90 15.86
N ALA A 451 -11.22 24.96 17.01
CA ALA A 451 -10.72 24.50 18.31
C ALA A 451 -10.59 22.97 18.45
N PHE A 452 -11.33 22.16 17.67
CA PHE A 452 -11.31 20.69 17.76
C PHE A 452 -10.36 19.99 16.78
N LYS A 453 -9.67 20.74 15.89
CA LYS A 453 -8.69 20.21 14.93
C LYS A 453 -7.46 19.51 15.56
N ARG A 454 -7.45 19.38 16.88
CA ARG A 454 -6.27 19.09 17.69
C ARG A 454 -6.43 17.88 18.64
N ASN A 455 -7.64 17.31 18.74
CA ASN A 455 -7.81 16.05 19.45
C ASN A 455 -7.32 14.91 18.57
N LYS A 456 -6.37 14.14 19.10
CA LYS A 456 -5.76 13.02 18.39
C LYS A 456 -6.29 11.72 18.97
N THR A 457 -6.89 10.90 18.12
CA THR A 457 -7.31 9.54 18.46
C THR A 457 -6.20 8.60 18.03
N TYR A 458 -5.98 7.56 18.82
CA TYR A 458 -4.96 6.54 18.63
C TYR A 458 -5.61 5.17 18.59
N TYR A 459 -5.02 4.29 17.81
CA TYR A 459 -5.35 2.88 17.77
C TYR A 459 -4.11 2.06 18.12
N ASN A 460 -4.24 1.22 19.15
CA ASN A 460 -3.21 0.26 19.54
C ASN A 460 -3.55 -1.10 18.93
N ALA A 461 -2.80 -1.52 17.91
CA ALA A 461 -3.06 -2.76 17.19
C ALA A 461 -2.67 -4.02 17.98
N HIS A 462 -1.88 -3.90 19.05
CA HIS A 462 -1.56 -5.04 19.92
C HIS A 462 -2.76 -5.45 20.78
N SER A 463 -3.47 -4.45 21.31
CA SER A 463 -4.59 -4.63 22.26
C SER A 463 -5.97 -4.33 21.66
N ASN A 464 -6.02 -3.86 20.41
CA ASN A 464 -7.22 -3.39 19.71
C ASN A 464 -7.94 -2.28 20.48
N ILE A 465 -7.21 -1.36 21.09
CA ILE A 465 -7.78 -0.28 21.89
C ILE A 465 -7.87 0.99 21.04
N LEU A 466 -9.02 1.66 21.10
CA LEU A 466 -9.24 3.01 20.58
C LEU A 466 -9.24 3.99 21.76
N PHE A 467 -8.40 5.03 21.69
CA PHE A 467 -8.26 5.99 22.79
C PHE A 467 -7.83 7.37 22.30
N SER A 468 -8.07 8.39 23.12
CA SER A 468 -7.71 9.79 22.85
C SER A 468 -7.12 10.42 24.11
N THR A 469 -6.63 11.65 24.01
CA THR A 469 -6.23 12.47 25.16
C THR A 469 -7.33 13.50 25.47
N PHE A 470 -7.57 13.81 26.75
CA PHE A 470 -8.34 15.00 27.10
C PHE A 470 -7.48 16.22 26.76
N GLU A 471 -7.94 17.06 25.83
CA GLU A 471 -7.25 18.28 25.38
C GLU A 471 -6.03 18.07 24.44
N ASN A 472 -5.64 19.17 23.77
CA ASN A 472 -4.55 19.29 22.78
C ASN A 472 -3.13 19.12 23.40
N SER A 473 -3.00 18.42 24.51
CA SER A 473 -1.70 18.05 25.03
C SER A 473 -1.48 16.56 24.78
N SER A 474 -0.43 16.22 24.03
CA SER A 474 0.10 14.85 23.91
C SER A 474 0.60 14.25 25.23
N ASP A 475 0.36 15.00 26.31
CA ASP A 475 0.99 14.93 27.60
C ASP A 475 -0.07 14.59 28.67
N SER A 476 -1.36 14.63 28.32
CA SER A 476 -2.46 14.26 29.21
C SER A 476 -2.73 12.75 29.21
N SER A 477 -3.46 12.32 30.23
CA SER A 477 -3.76 10.91 30.47
C SER A 477 -4.55 10.30 29.31
N ALA A 478 -4.22 9.06 28.94
CA ALA A 478 -4.94 8.34 27.91
C ALA A 478 -6.36 7.99 28.36
N VAL A 479 -7.33 8.15 27.46
CA VAL A 479 -8.74 7.90 27.71
C VAL A 479 -9.30 7.00 26.62
N CYS A 480 -9.68 5.79 27.00
CA CYS A 480 -10.17 4.79 26.07
C CYS A 480 -11.67 4.90 25.87
N TYR A 481 -12.11 4.56 24.67
CA TYR A 481 -13.50 4.42 24.30
C TYR A 481 -14.00 3.09 24.85
N VAL A 482 -15.18 3.08 25.46
CA VAL A 482 -15.75 1.90 26.13
C VAL A 482 -17.12 1.59 25.54
N SER A 483 -17.29 0.37 25.05
CA SER A 483 -18.61 -0.16 24.69
C SER A 483 -19.35 -0.54 25.97
N SER A 484 -20.32 0.28 26.37
CA SER A 484 -21.18 -0.05 27.52
C SER A 484 -22.00 -1.32 27.28
N LEU A 485 -22.22 -1.67 26.01
CA LEU A 485 -22.95 -2.85 25.60
C LEU A 485 -22.22 -4.13 25.98
N ILE A 486 -20.92 -4.19 25.70
CA ILE A 486 -20.03 -5.29 26.12
C ILE A 486 -19.83 -5.27 27.63
N GLU A 487 -19.67 -4.09 28.24
CA GLU A 487 -19.51 -3.95 29.69
C GLU A 487 -20.72 -4.49 30.48
N ALA A 488 -21.93 -4.23 30.01
CA ALA A 488 -23.17 -4.65 30.65
C ALA A 488 -23.58 -6.11 30.35
N GLY A 489 -22.90 -6.79 29.43
CA GLY A 489 -23.21 -8.18 29.07
C GLY A 489 -24.40 -8.38 28.12
N GLY A 490 -24.79 -7.35 27.36
CA GLY A 490 -25.74 -7.47 26.25
C GLY A 490 -27.04 -6.65 26.37
N SER A 491 -27.39 -5.98 25.27
CA SER A 491 -28.67 -5.33 24.95
C SER A 491 -28.77 -5.18 23.41
N SER A 492 -29.77 -4.48 22.88
CA SER A 492 -29.83 -4.15 21.44
C SER A 492 -28.92 -2.98 21.04
N TRP A 493 -28.65 -2.06 21.97
CA TRP A 493 -27.77 -0.90 21.81
C TRP A 493 -27.29 -0.35 23.15
N GLY A 494 -26.14 0.33 23.18
CA GLY A 494 -25.61 0.96 24.39
C GLY A 494 -24.72 2.15 24.09
N TRP A 495 -24.74 3.16 24.97
CA TRP A 495 -23.89 4.35 24.83
C TRP A 495 -22.40 4.01 24.83
N VAL A 496 -21.61 4.80 24.09
CA VAL A 496 -20.16 4.75 24.23
C VAL A 496 -19.73 5.73 25.32
N LYS A 497 -18.95 5.21 26.26
CA LYS A 497 -18.36 5.98 27.36
C LYS A 497 -16.86 6.10 27.14
N ASN A 498 -16.21 6.83 28.03
CA ASN A 498 -14.76 6.88 28.09
C ASN A 498 -14.25 6.74 29.52
N HIS A 499 -13.22 5.92 29.69
CA HIS A 499 -12.54 5.72 30.96
C HIS A 499 -11.04 5.89 30.77
N HIS A 500 -10.34 6.37 31.80
CA HIS A 500 -8.88 6.31 31.83
C HIS A 500 -8.43 4.85 31.74
N CYS A 501 -7.42 4.59 30.92
CA CYS A 501 -6.96 3.24 30.62
C CYS A 501 -5.45 3.19 30.45
N SER A 502 -4.88 1.99 30.52
CA SER A 502 -3.47 1.73 30.22
C SER A 502 -3.31 1.23 28.78
N THR A 503 -2.29 1.72 28.08
CA THR A 503 -1.83 1.19 26.79
C THR A 503 -0.89 -0.02 26.93
N LYS A 504 -0.51 -0.36 28.16
CA LYS A 504 0.41 -1.46 28.51
C LYS A 504 -0.31 -2.72 29.00
N SER A 505 -1.33 -2.57 29.85
CA SER A 505 -1.99 -3.72 30.47
C SER A 505 -3.01 -4.39 29.54
N ILE A 506 -3.33 -5.65 29.84
CA ILE A 506 -4.43 -6.35 29.18
C ILE A 506 -5.72 -5.60 29.50
N SER A 507 -6.34 -5.04 28.47
CA SER A 507 -7.59 -4.31 28.62
C SER A 507 -8.78 -5.26 28.71
N ASN A 508 -9.80 -4.83 29.47
CA ASN A 508 -11.10 -5.48 29.48
C ASN A 508 -11.67 -5.50 28.04
N ASN A 509 -12.45 -6.52 27.74
CA ASN A 509 -13.11 -6.70 26.44
C ASN A 509 -13.97 -5.50 26.02
N SER A 510 -14.50 -4.72 26.97
CA SER A 510 -15.27 -3.49 26.69
C SER A 510 -14.44 -2.35 26.08
N PHE A 511 -13.11 -2.39 26.15
CA PHE A 511 -12.20 -1.41 25.54
C PHE A 511 -11.75 -1.79 24.13
N LYS A 512 -12.12 -2.98 23.65
CA LYS A 512 -11.63 -3.52 22.39
C LYS A 512 -12.53 -3.10 21.24
N TRP A 513 -11.91 -2.47 20.26
CA TRP A 513 -12.53 -1.96 19.04
C TRP A 513 -11.82 -2.54 17.83
N ILE A 514 -12.61 -2.95 16.84
CA ILE A 514 -12.12 -3.54 15.60
C ILE A 514 -12.42 -2.54 14.48
N LEU A 515 -11.35 -2.08 13.83
CA LEU A 515 -11.48 -1.32 12.59
C LEU A 515 -11.70 -2.31 11.46
N HIS A 516 -12.73 -2.12 10.65
CA HIS A 516 -13.07 -3.06 9.60
C HIS A 516 -13.68 -2.35 8.40
N ARG A 517 -13.64 -3.03 7.27
CA ARG A 517 -14.32 -2.56 6.08
C ARG A 517 -15.70 -3.19 6.00
N ASN A 518 -16.69 -2.43 5.55
CA ASN A 518 -18.03 -2.94 5.31
C ASN A 518 -18.10 -3.48 3.88
N GLU A 519 -18.45 -4.76 3.72
CA GLU A 519 -18.47 -5.43 2.41
C GLU A 519 -19.58 -4.90 1.48
N LYS A 520 -20.65 -4.30 2.03
CA LYS A 520 -21.82 -3.89 1.24
C LYS A 520 -21.67 -2.55 0.53
N ASP A 521 -21.09 -1.57 1.20
CA ASP A 521 -20.94 -0.19 0.73
C ASP A 521 -19.46 0.20 0.56
N ASN A 522 -18.55 -0.71 0.90
CA ASN A 522 -17.12 -0.49 0.87
C ASN A 522 -16.63 0.67 1.76
N GLY A 523 -17.48 1.13 2.69
CA GLY A 523 -17.12 2.11 3.71
C GLY A 523 -16.29 1.48 4.82
N TYR A 524 -15.71 2.31 5.67
CA TYR A 524 -15.01 1.86 6.86
C TYR A 524 -15.88 2.02 8.09
N ALA A 525 -15.89 1.01 8.93
CA ALA A 525 -16.67 0.97 10.16
C ALA A 525 -15.79 0.59 11.34
N ILE A 526 -16.31 0.89 12.53
CA ILE A 526 -15.73 0.49 13.81
C ILE A 526 -16.78 -0.35 14.52
N SER A 527 -16.39 -1.50 15.04
CA SER A 527 -17.24 -2.31 15.91
C SER A 527 -16.54 -2.61 17.22
N ASP A 528 -17.31 -2.97 18.24
CA ASP A 528 -16.74 -3.68 19.38
C ASP A 528 -16.52 -5.17 19.05
N ILE A 529 -16.02 -5.94 20.03
CA ILE A 529 -15.72 -7.37 19.84
C ILE A 529 -16.95 -8.26 19.65
N GLY A 530 -18.15 -7.76 19.96
CA GLY A 530 -19.42 -8.46 19.72
C GLY A 530 -20.03 -8.11 18.37
N ALA A 531 -19.23 -7.50 17.47
CA ALA A 531 -19.65 -7.01 16.16
C ALA A 531 -20.75 -5.92 16.22
N ASN A 532 -20.91 -5.23 17.36
CA ASN A 532 -21.85 -4.11 17.45
C ASN A 532 -21.19 -2.87 16.84
N LEU A 533 -21.88 -2.25 15.89
CA LEU A 533 -21.35 -1.11 15.12
C LEU A 533 -21.38 0.17 15.95
N LEU A 534 -20.30 0.92 15.89
CA LEU A 534 -20.20 2.28 16.39
C LEU A 534 -21.04 3.21 15.51
N ARG A 535 -21.98 3.93 16.13
CA ARG A 535 -22.95 4.82 15.48
C ARG A 535 -22.95 6.20 16.11
N VAL A 536 -23.19 7.20 15.28
CA VAL A 536 -23.39 8.61 15.66
C VAL A 536 -24.85 8.96 15.43
N ASN A 537 -25.61 9.21 16.50
CA ASN A 537 -27.03 9.58 16.45
C ASN A 537 -27.19 11.01 15.93
N LYS A 538 -28.05 11.22 14.92
CA LYS A 538 -28.33 12.52 14.29
C LYS A 538 -29.57 13.23 14.82
N ASN A 539 -30.34 12.59 15.69
CA ASN A 539 -31.59 13.12 16.20
C ASN A 539 -31.41 13.98 17.46
N SER A 540 -30.18 14.19 17.95
CA SER A 540 -29.93 15.02 19.12
C SER A 540 -29.70 16.49 18.79
N THR A 541 -29.78 17.32 19.83
CA THR A 541 -29.83 18.79 19.80
C THR A 541 -28.79 19.44 18.87
N LEU A 542 -29.11 20.66 18.44
CA LEU A 542 -28.53 21.45 17.34
C LEU A 542 -26.98 21.54 17.20
N ASN A 543 -26.16 20.98 18.08
CA ASN A 543 -24.69 21.01 17.96
C ASN A 543 -23.94 19.82 18.59
N LYS A 544 -24.61 18.78 19.12
CA LYS A 544 -23.93 17.63 19.75
C LYS A 544 -24.64 16.33 19.41
N ASN A 545 -23.92 15.42 18.77
CA ASN A 545 -24.39 14.08 18.43
C ASN A 545 -23.83 13.07 19.43
N TYR A 546 -24.68 12.20 19.95
CA TYR A 546 -24.26 11.14 20.87
C TYR A 546 -23.72 9.94 20.10
N VAL A 547 -22.74 9.26 20.69
CA VAL A 547 -22.14 8.05 20.11
C VAL A 547 -22.57 6.82 20.90
N TYR A 548 -23.01 5.79 20.19
CA TYR A 548 -23.51 4.55 20.75
C TYR A 548 -23.05 3.35 19.91
N THR A 549 -23.20 2.16 20.46
CA THR A 549 -22.99 0.88 19.78
C THR A 549 -24.33 0.18 19.63
N ALA A 550 -24.56 -0.50 18.51
CA ALA A 550 -25.79 -1.26 18.28
C ALA A 550 -25.53 -2.52 17.47
N ASN A 551 -26.31 -3.56 17.75
CA ASN A 551 -26.24 -4.80 17.00
C ASN A 551 -26.75 -4.60 15.56
N ASN A 552 -26.01 -5.10 14.58
CA ASN A 552 -26.37 -5.04 13.16
C ASN A 552 -27.38 -6.13 12.74
N HIS A 553 -27.61 -7.14 13.58
CA HIS A 553 -28.46 -8.30 13.33
C HIS A 553 -29.69 -8.28 14.25
N GLY A 554 -30.80 -7.70 13.76
CA GLY A 554 -32.12 -7.92 14.34
C GLY A 554 -32.73 -6.77 15.14
N TYR A 555 -32.06 -5.62 15.28
CA TYR A 555 -32.66 -4.42 15.85
C TYR A 555 -33.03 -3.44 14.72
N TYR A 556 -34.31 -3.08 14.63
CA TYR A 556 -34.79 -2.00 13.76
C TYR A 556 -34.51 -0.68 14.47
N ASP A 557 -33.46 0.00 14.05
CA ASP A 557 -33.08 1.31 14.59
C ASP A 557 -33.69 2.40 13.70
N ASP A 558 -34.81 2.97 14.13
CA ASP A 558 -35.49 4.08 13.44
C ASP A 558 -34.75 5.43 13.57
N SER A 559 -33.63 5.47 14.31
CA SER A 559 -32.84 6.69 14.43
C SER A 559 -32.07 6.98 13.14
N ASN A 560 -31.93 8.27 12.82
CA ASN A 560 -31.02 8.69 11.78
C ASN A 560 -29.59 8.62 12.36
N PHE A 561 -28.71 7.80 11.79
CA PHE A 561 -27.35 7.62 12.31
C PHE A 561 -26.29 7.56 11.20
N VAL A 562 -25.03 7.76 11.60
CA VAL A 562 -23.85 7.52 10.77
C VAL A 562 -22.99 6.46 11.42
N GLN A 563 -22.52 5.49 10.62
CA GLN A 563 -21.65 4.39 11.08
C GLN A 563 -20.38 4.25 10.24
N GLU A 564 -20.20 5.13 9.24
CA GLU A 564 -19.05 5.16 8.35
C GLU A 564 -18.04 6.22 8.76
N PHE A 565 -16.77 5.86 8.70
CA PHE A 565 -15.63 6.66 9.13
C PHE A 565 -14.61 6.87 8.01
N LEU A 566 -13.89 7.98 8.08
CA LEU A 566 -12.74 8.27 7.23
C LEU A 566 -11.48 7.81 7.96
N PHE A 567 -10.85 6.75 7.45
CA PHE A 567 -9.60 6.22 7.95
C PHE A 567 -8.41 6.77 7.18
N ASN A 568 -7.29 7.01 7.88
CA ASN A 568 -6.00 7.26 7.25
C ASN A 568 -5.32 5.94 6.81
N ALA A 569 -4.20 6.02 6.10
CA ALA A 569 -3.51 4.86 5.54
C ALA A 569 -3.34 3.66 6.50
N PRO A 570 -2.78 3.82 7.72
CA PRO A 570 -2.64 2.68 8.63
C PRO A 570 -3.99 2.10 9.07
N ALA A 571 -4.97 2.93 9.43
CA ALA A 571 -6.30 2.45 9.79
C ALA A 571 -7.00 1.68 8.65
N GLN A 572 -6.86 2.15 7.40
CA GLN A 572 -7.39 1.45 6.21
C GLN A 572 -6.73 0.09 6.02
N ILE A 573 -5.39 0.01 6.09
CA ILE A 573 -4.63 -1.24 5.92
C ILE A 573 -5.05 -2.29 6.95
N PHE A 574 -5.30 -1.85 8.19
CA PHE A 574 -5.85 -2.74 9.21
C PHE A 574 -7.27 -3.18 8.85
N ALA A 575 -8.15 -2.22 8.56
CA ALA A 575 -9.57 -2.46 8.31
C ALA A 575 -9.85 -3.33 7.07
N ASP A 576 -9.10 -3.17 5.98
CA ASP A 576 -9.26 -3.97 4.76
C ASP A 576 -8.99 -5.47 4.97
N ARG A 577 -8.12 -5.80 5.94
CA ARG A 577 -7.80 -7.18 6.30
C ARG A 577 -8.80 -7.80 7.25
N VAL A 578 -9.76 -6.99 7.71
CA VAL A 578 -10.90 -7.39 8.52
C VAL A 578 -12.16 -7.01 7.73
N SER A 579 -12.44 -7.66 6.60
CA SER A 579 -13.62 -7.32 5.79
C SER A 579 -14.93 -7.81 6.41
N LYS A 580 -14.88 -8.88 7.21
CA LYS A 580 -16.04 -9.47 7.86
C LYS A 580 -15.73 -9.74 9.32
N ILE A 581 -16.56 -9.21 10.20
CA ILE A 581 -16.52 -9.50 11.64
C ILE A 581 -17.64 -10.49 11.94
N ASP A 582 -17.27 -11.64 12.49
CA ASP A 582 -18.23 -12.60 13.01
C ASP A 582 -18.53 -12.26 14.49
N ASN A 583 -19.71 -12.62 14.99
CA ASN A 583 -20.07 -12.38 16.40
C ASN A 583 -19.16 -13.15 17.38
N ASP A 584 -18.43 -14.15 16.88
CA ASP A 584 -17.42 -14.88 17.64
C ASP A 584 -16.03 -14.26 17.48
N TYR A 585 -15.52 -13.68 18.57
CA TYR A 585 -14.18 -13.10 18.62
C TYR A 585 -13.07 -14.11 18.30
N GLN A 586 -13.22 -15.39 18.66
CA GLN A 586 -12.21 -16.40 18.35
C GLN A 586 -12.09 -16.61 16.84
N THR A 587 -13.22 -16.62 16.14
CA THR A 587 -13.27 -16.67 14.67
C THR A 587 -12.60 -15.43 14.03
N ASN A 588 -12.62 -14.27 14.69
CA ASN A 588 -11.95 -13.06 14.22
C ASN A 588 -10.44 -13.01 14.51
N SER A 589 -9.91 -13.85 15.41
CA SER A 589 -8.51 -13.80 15.85
C SER A 589 -7.51 -13.89 14.70
N THR A 590 -7.75 -14.79 13.74
CA THR A 590 -6.87 -14.97 12.56
C THR A 590 -6.88 -13.74 11.65
N LYS A 591 -8.04 -13.08 11.51
CA LYS A 591 -8.18 -11.83 10.74
C LYS A 591 -7.44 -10.69 11.41
N LEU A 592 -7.54 -10.58 12.75
CA LEU A 592 -6.81 -9.58 13.53
C LEU A 592 -5.29 -9.79 13.46
N ILE A 593 -4.82 -11.04 13.51
CA ILE A 593 -3.40 -11.38 13.31
C ILE A 593 -2.95 -10.98 11.90
N SER A 594 -3.75 -11.27 10.86
CA SER A 594 -3.46 -10.85 9.48
C SER A 594 -3.41 -9.33 9.34
N ALA A 595 -4.35 -8.62 9.96
CA ALA A 595 -4.41 -7.15 9.98
C ALA A 595 -3.18 -6.54 10.67
N PHE A 596 -2.80 -7.07 11.83
CA PHE A 596 -1.60 -6.69 12.57
C PHE A 596 -0.32 -6.87 11.73
N ASN A 597 -0.14 -8.05 11.12
CA ASN A 597 1.01 -8.31 10.26
C ASN A 597 1.02 -7.40 9.02
N GLY A 598 -0.16 -7.08 8.47
CA GLY A 598 -0.31 -6.10 7.40
C GLY A 598 0.19 -4.70 7.76
N LEU A 599 -0.19 -4.21 8.94
CA LEU A 599 0.31 -2.95 9.49
C LEU A 599 1.81 -2.97 9.73
N ARG A 600 2.33 -4.05 10.31
CA ARG A 600 3.77 -4.21 10.54
C ARG A 600 4.55 -4.08 9.25
N ASN A 601 4.13 -4.76 8.19
CA ASN A 601 4.76 -4.70 6.87
C ASN A 601 4.68 -3.30 6.26
N TYR A 602 3.53 -2.62 6.40
CA TYR A 602 3.37 -1.25 5.94
C TYR A 602 4.41 -0.31 6.56
N TYR A 603 4.56 -0.35 7.89
CA TYR A 603 5.52 0.50 8.58
C TYR A 603 6.97 0.11 8.32
N TYR A 604 7.27 -1.18 8.20
CA TYR A 604 8.61 -1.64 7.81
C TYR A 604 9.03 -1.02 6.47
N ASN A 605 8.17 -1.11 5.45
CA ASN A 605 8.44 -0.55 4.13
C ASN A 605 8.52 0.99 4.15
N LEU A 606 7.72 1.64 5.00
CA LEU A 606 7.75 3.10 5.16
C LEU A 606 9.06 3.59 5.79
N ILE A 607 9.61 2.83 6.76
CA ILE A 607 10.78 3.20 7.54
C ILE A 607 12.08 2.80 6.84
N PHE A 608 12.08 1.65 6.17
CA PHE A 608 13.21 1.07 5.46
C PHE A 608 12.90 0.95 3.95
N PRO A 609 12.77 2.07 3.23
CA PRO A 609 12.45 2.02 1.81
C PRO A 609 13.56 1.26 1.06
N ILE A 610 13.16 0.31 0.22
CA ILE A 610 14.08 -0.41 -0.67
C ILE A 610 14.67 0.62 -1.64
N ILE A 611 15.94 0.95 -1.43
CA ILE A 611 16.69 1.77 -2.39
C ILE A 611 17.09 0.82 -3.52
N TYR A 612 16.32 0.84 -4.61
CA TYR A 612 16.78 0.24 -5.86
C TYR A 612 17.98 1.05 -6.34
N LYS A 613 19.19 0.54 -6.09
CA LYS A 613 20.35 0.93 -6.88
C LYS A 613 20.11 0.39 -8.27
N ILE A 614 19.69 1.27 -9.17
CA ILE A 614 19.81 1.01 -10.60
C ILE A 614 21.30 1.20 -10.88
N ASP A 615 22.04 0.09 -10.88
CA ASP A 615 23.36 0.08 -11.47
C ASP A 615 23.14 0.26 -12.97
N VAL A 616 23.25 1.51 -13.42
CA VAL A 616 23.32 1.84 -14.84
C VAL A 616 24.72 1.39 -15.29
N PRO A 617 24.84 0.46 -16.24
CA PRO A 617 26.14 0.03 -16.76
C PRO A 617 26.91 1.18 -17.43
#